data_AF-A0A2Z5GAI7-F1
#
_entry.id   AF-A0A2Z5GAI7-F1
#
_cell.length_a   1.000
_cell.length_b   1.000
_cell.length_c   1.000
_cell.angle_alpha   90.00
_cell.angle_beta   90.00
_cell.angle_gamma   90.00
#
_symmetry.space_group_name_H-M   'P 1'
#
loop_
_entity.id
_entity.type
_entity.pdbx_description
1 polymer ?
#
loop_
_entity_poly.entity_id
_entity_poly.type
_entity_poly.pdbx_seq_one_letter_code
_entity_poly.pdbx_strand_id
1 'polypeptide(L)'
;MNRAFSLSESVKLTDSPSAQKARAVYGYAPANAAPAVVQCDTLSSDTWFSGTHLTERADVWASELTDHHAVACTSQQEDNATFAVLMRAAGEHLVDTNRVAVLRTGSDFDRAPPGGSDASTLLNYQSAGGFEPAVMNLYLAGNTLVQEIAGHRSAWRRGVPPR
;
A
#
# COMPACT_ATOMS: atom_id res chain seq x y z
N MET A 1 15.95 -0.51 -10.08
CA MET A 1 15.32 -1.27 -8.97
C MET A 1 15.28 -0.37 -7.74
N ASN A 2 14.12 -0.24 -7.11
CA ASN A 2 13.88 0.70 -6.01
C ASN A 2 14.65 0.25 -4.74
N ARG A 3 15.48 1.14 -4.16
CA ARG A 3 16.30 0.81 -2.97
C ARG A 3 15.43 0.46 -1.76
N ALA A 4 14.32 1.18 -1.54
CA ALA A 4 13.39 0.91 -0.45
C ALA A 4 12.81 -0.51 -0.54
N PHE A 5 12.40 -0.92 -1.74
CA PHE A 5 11.91 -2.28 -2.00
C PHE A 5 13.00 -3.33 -1.73
N SER A 6 14.21 -3.16 -2.27
CA SER A 6 15.29 -4.14 -2.08
C SER A 6 15.71 -4.35 -0.62
N LEU A 7 15.50 -3.34 0.24
CA LEU A 7 15.79 -3.45 1.67
C LEU A 7 14.68 -4.16 2.46
N SER A 8 13.47 -4.20 1.91
CA SER A 8 12.26 -4.65 2.62
C SER A 8 11.67 -5.95 2.06
N GLU A 9 11.95 -6.33 0.82
CA GLU A 9 11.29 -7.44 0.12
C GLU A 9 11.38 -8.80 0.84
N SER A 10 12.46 -9.02 1.60
CA SER A 10 12.71 -10.28 2.33
C SER A 10 12.35 -10.21 3.82
N VAL A 11 11.73 -9.13 4.28
CA VAL A 11 11.33 -9.00 5.69
C VAL A 11 10.27 -10.04 6.03
N LYS A 12 10.44 -10.70 7.17
CA LYS A 12 9.43 -11.61 7.71
C LYS A 12 8.24 -10.80 8.21
N LEU A 13 7.14 -10.84 7.47
CA LEU A 13 5.89 -10.17 7.83
C LEU A 13 5.07 -10.99 8.83
N THR A 14 4.25 -10.30 9.61
CA THR A 14 3.26 -10.87 10.52
C THR A 14 1.95 -11.14 9.78
N ASP A 15 1.18 -12.06 10.33
CA ASP A 15 -0.13 -12.47 9.83
C ASP A 15 -0.96 -12.96 11.03
N SER A 16 -2.28 -12.94 10.92
CA SER A 16 -3.18 -13.40 11.98
C SER A 16 -3.95 -14.66 11.55
N PRO A 17 -4.31 -15.56 12.48
CA PRO A 17 -5.19 -16.69 12.15
C PRO A 17 -6.53 -16.25 11.54
N SER A 18 -7.06 -15.10 11.99
CA SER A 18 -8.28 -14.52 11.42
C SER A 18 -8.09 -14.07 9.97
N ALA A 19 -6.98 -13.38 9.66
CA ALA A 19 -6.67 -12.95 8.29
C ALA A 19 -6.42 -14.15 7.38
N GLN A 20 -5.77 -15.21 7.87
CA GLN A 20 -5.60 -16.48 7.15
C GLN A 20 -6.96 -17.10 6.79
N LYS A 21 -7.87 -17.18 7.76
CA LYS A 21 -9.22 -17.71 7.52
C LYS A 21 -10.02 -16.81 6.58
N ALA A 22 -9.94 -15.50 6.76
CA ALA A 22 -10.66 -14.52 5.96
C ALA A 22 -10.22 -14.54 4.49
N ARG A 23 -8.93 -14.76 4.21
CA ARG A 23 -8.43 -14.80 2.83
C ARG A 23 -8.57 -16.17 2.15
N ALA A 24 -8.70 -17.25 2.93
CA ALA A 24 -8.80 -18.61 2.39
C ALA A 24 -10.06 -18.86 1.54
N VAL A 25 -11.08 -18.00 1.66
CA VAL A 25 -12.31 -18.08 0.85
C VAL A 25 -12.13 -17.53 -0.57
N TYR A 26 -11.05 -16.79 -0.84
CA TYR A 26 -10.75 -16.31 -2.19
C TYR A 26 -10.08 -17.43 -3.00
N GLY A 27 -10.65 -17.75 -4.16
CA GLY A 27 -10.14 -18.81 -5.05
C GLY A 27 -8.96 -18.39 -5.93
N TYR A 28 -8.39 -17.20 -5.73
CA TYR A 28 -7.38 -16.62 -6.63
C TYR A 28 -6.31 -15.82 -5.87
N ALA A 29 -5.11 -15.80 -6.43
CA ALA A 29 -4.00 -14.96 -5.97
C ALA A 29 -4.10 -13.55 -6.61
N PRO A 30 -3.59 -12.50 -5.94
CA PRO A 30 -2.95 -12.51 -4.63
C PRO A 30 -3.94 -12.48 -3.44
N ALA A 31 -5.25 -12.45 -3.68
CA ALA A 31 -6.25 -12.30 -2.60
C ALA A 31 -6.17 -13.40 -1.52
N ASN A 32 -5.73 -14.62 -1.86
CA ASN A 32 -5.53 -15.72 -0.92
C ASN A 32 -4.08 -15.92 -0.43
N ALA A 33 -3.15 -15.07 -0.86
CA ALA A 33 -1.73 -15.22 -0.55
C ALA A 33 -1.38 -14.72 0.85
N ALA A 34 -0.26 -15.20 1.41
CA ALA A 34 0.31 -14.63 2.62
C ALA A 34 0.81 -13.18 2.36
N PRO A 35 0.94 -12.35 3.41
CA PRO A 35 1.47 -11.00 3.26
C PRO A 35 2.85 -10.98 2.59
N ALA A 36 3.04 -10.04 1.67
CA ALA A 36 4.32 -9.80 0.99
C ALA A 36 4.52 -8.29 0.81
N VAL A 37 5.78 -7.87 0.73
CA VAL A 37 6.11 -6.52 0.25
C VAL A 37 6.06 -6.54 -1.27
N VAL A 38 5.30 -5.62 -1.86
CA VAL A 38 5.10 -5.52 -3.31
C VAL A 38 5.29 -4.08 -3.79
N GLN A 39 5.55 -3.90 -5.08
CA GLN A 39 5.51 -2.60 -5.74
C GLN A 39 4.24 -2.53 -6.60
N CYS A 40 3.36 -1.60 -6.28
CA CYS A 40 2.09 -1.39 -6.95
C CYS A 40 1.59 0.02 -6.65
N ASP A 41 0.51 0.40 -7.33
CA ASP A 41 -0.12 1.71 -7.18
C ASP A 41 -1.21 1.69 -6.09
N THR A 42 -1.52 2.88 -5.60
CA THR A 42 -2.57 3.09 -4.62
C THR A 42 -3.52 4.17 -5.10
N LEU A 43 -4.81 4.03 -4.81
CA LEU A 43 -5.86 4.95 -5.24
C LEU A 43 -6.29 5.86 -4.09
N SER A 44 -6.24 7.18 -4.28
CA SER A 44 -6.81 8.13 -3.34
C SER A 44 -8.25 8.49 -3.66
N SER A 45 -9.13 8.53 -2.65
CA SER A 45 -10.48 9.08 -2.77
C SER A 45 -10.88 9.87 -1.52
N ASP A 46 -11.72 10.90 -1.69
CA ASP A 46 -12.30 11.64 -0.57
C ASP A 46 -13.34 10.82 0.22
N THR A 47 -13.87 9.75 -0.38
CA THR A 47 -14.85 8.87 0.26
C THR A 47 -14.29 7.46 0.32
N TRP A 48 -14.20 6.91 1.53
CA TRP A 48 -13.88 5.51 1.70
C TRP A 48 -14.95 4.63 1.04
N PHE A 49 -14.52 3.61 0.30
CA PHE A 49 -15.41 2.72 -0.44
C PHE A 49 -14.99 1.25 -0.28
N SER A 50 -15.98 0.37 -0.42
CA SER A 50 -15.80 -1.07 -0.60
C SER A 50 -17.00 -1.59 -1.40
N GLY A 51 -16.78 -2.65 -2.16
CA GLY A 51 -17.78 -3.31 -2.98
C GLY A 51 -17.37 -3.40 -4.44
N THR A 52 -17.80 -4.48 -5.09
CA THR A 52 -17.35 -4.91 -6.42
C THR A 52 -17.40 -3.78 -7.45
N HIS A 53 -18.55 -3.14 -7.63
CA HIS A 53 -18.71 -2.10 -8.65
C HIS A 53 -18.04 -0.77 -8.33
N LEU A 54 -17.92 -0.41 -7.03
CA LEU A 54 -17.20 0.80 -6.64
C LEU A 54 -15.71 0.65 -6.91
N THR A 55 -15.17 -0.52 -6.63
CA THR A 55 -13.76 -0.81 -6.87
C THR A 55 -13.47 -1.05 -8.35
N GLU A 56 -14.33 -1.73 -9.10
CA GLU A 56 -14.24 -1.81 -10.58
C GLU A 56 -14.21 -0.42 -11.22
N ARG A 57 -15.09 0.48 -10.77
CA ARG A 57 -15.07 1.87 -11.20
C ARG A 57 -13.72 2.51 -10.86
N ALA A 58 -13.23 2.37 -9.64
CA ALA A 58 -11.96 2.96 -9.23
C ALA A 58 -10.78 2.43 -10.08
N ASP A 59 -10.76 1.14 -10.40
CA ASP A 59 -9.74 0.52 -11.25
C ASP A 59 -9.80 1.05 -12.69
N VAL A 60 -11.00 1.18 -13.27
CA VAL A 60 -11.17 1.79 -14.60
C VAL A 60 -10.62 3.22 -14.58
N TRP A 61 -10.99 4.03 -13.59
CA TRP A 61 -10.47 5.39 -13.47
C TRP A 61 -8.95 5.43 -13.32
N ALA A 62 -8.37 4.53 -12.53
CA ALA A 62 -6.92 4.41 -12.38
C ALA A 62 -6.24 4.12 -13.71
N SER A 63 -6.75 3.13 -14.44
CA SER A 63 -6.27 2.73 -15.76
C SER A 63 -6.33 3.91 -16.74
N GLU A 64 -7.48 4.55 -16.92
CA GLU A 64 -7.64 5.66 -17.87
C GLU A 64 -6.73 6.86 -17.53
N LEU A 65 -6.64 7.24 -16.25
CA LEU A 65 -5.83 8.40 -15.83
C LEU A 65 -4.32 8.16 -15.94
N THR A 66 -3.89 6.91 -16.09
CA THR A 66 -2.48 6.52 -16.15
C THR A 66 -2.08 5.95 -17.51
N ASP A 67 -2.90 6.12 -18.55
CA ASP A 67 -2.66 5.53 -19.88
C ASP A 67 -2.44 4.01 -19.78
N HIS A 68 -3.30 3.35 -19.00
CA HIS A 68 -3.30 1.91 -18.71
C HIS A 68 -2.03 1.38 -17.99
N HIS A 69 -1.24 2.26 -17.36
CA HIS A 69 -0.04 1.85 -16.61
C HIS A 69 -0.29 1.50 -15.14
N ALA A 70 -1.42 1.91 -14.56
CA ALA A 70 -1.72 1.64 -13.16
C ALA A 70 -1.82 0.14 -12.85
N VAL A 71 -1.13 -0.28 -11.79
CA VAL A 71 -1.24 -1.60 -11.16
C VAL A 71 -1.73 -1.39 -9.74
N ALA A 72 -3.00 -1.03 -9.59
CA ALA A 72 -3.60 -0.74 -8.29
C ALA A 72 -3.68 -2.01 -7.41
N CYS A 73 -3.26 -1.88 -6.15
CA CYS A 73 -3.31 -2.98 -5.17
C CYS A 73 -3.91 -2.54 -3.83
N THR A 74 -4.10 -1.24 -3.62
CA THR A 74 -4.65 -0.65 -2.39
C THR A 74 -5.42 0.63 -2.71
N SER A 75 -6.28 1.05 -1.79
CA SER A 75 -6.91 2.36 -1.77
C SER A 75 -6.69 3.06 -0.43
N GLN A 76 -6.71 4.39 -0.44
CA GLN A 76 -6.50 5.25 0.73
C GLN A 76 -7.11 6.64 0.49
N GLN A 77 -6.91 7.61 1.39
CA GLN A 77 -7.46 8.96 1.25
C GLN A 77 -6.43 10.10 1.30
N GLU A 78 -5.15 9.85 1.62
CA GLU A 78 -4.19 10.90 1.98
C GLU A 78 -2.98 11.07 1.05
N ASP A 79 -2.50 10.05 0.32
CA ASP A 79 -1.16 10.13 -0.29
C ASP A 79 -1.10 11.18 -1.39
N ASN A 80 -2.12 11.28 -2.25
CA ASN A 80 -2.12 12.23 -3.36
C ASN A 80 -2.11 13.68 -2.87
N ALA A 81 -2.88 13.99 -1.82
CA ALA A 81 -2.90 15.32 -1.22
C ALA A 81 -1.55 15.65 -0.55
N THR A 82 -0.98 14.68 0.18
CA THR A 82 0.34 14.81 0.80
C THR A 82 1.42 15.08 -0.25
N PHE A 83 1.42 14.30 -1.33
CA PHE A 83 2.38 14.45 -2.42
C PHE A 83 2.18 15.75 -3.19
N ALA A 84 0.94 16.21 -3.39
CA ALA A 84 0.66 17.50 -4.02
C ALA A 84 1.26 18.68 -3.24
N VAL A 85 1.23 18.63 -1.90
CA VAL A 85 1.89 19.64 -1.05
C VAL A 85 3.42 19.55 -1.20
N LEU A 86 3.99 18.34 -1.20
CA LEU A 86 5.42 18.14 -1.41
C LEU A 86 5.89 18.64 -2.79
N MET A 87 5.09 18.45 -3.83
CA MET A 87 5.36 18.96 -5.18
C MET A 87 5.36 20.50 -5.20
N ARG A 88 4.41 21.16 -4.54
CA ARG A 88 4.40 22.62 -4.41
C ARG A 88 5.61 23.13 -3.64
N ALA A 89 5.96 22.49 -2.53
CA ALA A 89 7.14 22.83 -1.74
C ALA A 89 8.46 22.60 -2.51
N ALA A 90 8.50 21.58 -3.39
CA ALA A 90 9.64 21.35 -4.27
C ALA A 90 9.80 22.45 -5.34
N GLY A 91 8.69 23.00 -5.84
CA GLY A 91 8.68 24.19 -6.70
C GLY A 91 9.31 25.42 -6.05
N GLU A 92 9.22 25.50 -4.72
CA GLU A 92 9.85 26.54 -3.88
C GLU A 92 11.22 26.11 -3.31
N HIS A 93 11.80 25.00 -3.80
CA HIS A 93 13.10 24.47 -3.35
C HIS A 93 13.19 24.12 -1.85
N LEU A 94 12.06 23.87 -1.18
CA LEU A 94 12.01 23.53 0.26
C LEU A 94 12.19 22.03 0.52
N VAL A 95 11.84 21.18 -0.45
CA VAL A 95 11.94 19.72 -0.37
C VAL A 95 12.41 19.14 -1.72
N ASP A 96 12.87 17.87 -1.71
CA ASP A 96 13.27 17.13 -2.89
C ASP A 96 12.37 15.90 -3.07
N THR A 97 11.56 15.90 -4.13
CA THR A 97 10.59 14.82 -4.42
C THR A 97 11.26 13.50 -4.82
N ASN A 98 12.54 13.52 -5.21
CA ASN A 98 13.33 12.29 -5.42
C ASN A 98 13.65 11.56 -4.11
N ARG A 99 13.30 12.14 -2.97
CA ARG A 99 13.56 11.61 -1.62
C ARG A 99 12.28 11.25 -0.88
N VAL A 100 11.17 11.09 -1.59
CA VAL A 100 9.89 10.65 -1.05
C VAL A 100 9.77 9.15 -1.25
N ALA A 101 9.44 8.45 -0.16
CA ALA A 101 9.04 7.05 -0.20
C ALA A 101 7.66 6.95 0.45
N VAL A 102 6.75 6.23 -0.19
CA VAL A 102 5.40 5.96 0.31
C VAL A 102 5.27 4.47 0.56
N LEU A 103 4.72 4.10 1.70
CA LEU A 103 4.44 2.72 2.09
C LEU A 103 3.01 2.66 2.63
N ARG A 104 2.22 1.73 2.09
CA ARG A 104 0.88 1.39 2.57
C ARG A 104 0.83 -0.10 2.90
N THR A 105 -0.02 -0.47 3.85
CA THR A 105 -0.33 -1.87 4.18
C THR A 105 -1.83 -2.10 4.04
N GLY A 106 -2.20 -3.24 3.45
CA GLY A 106 -3.61 -3.63 3.35
C GLY A 106 -4.12 -4.20 4.67
N SER A 107 -5.17 -3.61 5.24
CA SER A 107 -5.81 -4.03 6.49
C SER A 107 -7.05 -4.90 6.29
N ASP A 108 -7.64 -4.86 5.10
CA ASP A 108 -8.92 -5.47 4.75
C ASP A 108 -9.10 -5.53 3.21
N PHE A 109 -10.20 -6.13 2.77
CA PHE A 109 -10.53 -6.29 1.35
C PHE A 109 -11.55 -5.24 0.90
N ASP A 110 -11.31 -4.66 -0.27
CA ASP A 110 -12.22 -3.70 -0.93
C ASP A 110 -13.37 -4.36 -1.70
N ARG A 111 -13.46 -5.69 -1.68
CA ARG A 111 -14.46 -6.50 -2.37
C ARG A 111 -14.90 -7.66 -1.49
N ALA A 112 -16.15 -8.08 -1.66
CA ALA A 112 -16.62 -9.31 -1.05
C ALA A 112 -15.93 -10.55 -1.64
N PRO A 113 -15.82 -11.64 -0.86
CA PRO A 113 -15.43 -12.92 -1.41
C PRO A 113 -16.48 -13.44 -2.41
N PRO A 114 -16.14 -14.40 -3.28
CA PRO A 114 -17.08 -14.96 -4.25
C PRO A 114 -18.40 -15.39 -3.60
N GLY A 115 -19.53 -14.86 -4.10
CA GLY A 115 -20.87 -15.12 -3.56
C GLY A 115 -21.22 -14.38 -2.26
N GLY A 116 -20.32 -13.53 -1.75
CA GLY A 116 -20.54 -12.70 -0.57
C GLY A 116 -21.32 -11.40 -0.85
N SER A 117 -21.68 -10.69 0.22
CA SER A 117 -22.36 -9.40 0.15
C SER A 117 -21.38 -8.25 0.33
N ASP A 118 -21.30 -7.35 -0.65
CA ASP A 118 -20.47 -6.14 -0.58
C ASP A 118 -20.82 -5.27 0.64
N ALA A 119 -22.11 -5.07 0.92
CA ALA A 119 -22.55 -4.32 2.10
C ALA A 119 -22.12 -5.00 3.41
N SER A 120 -22.17 -6.33 3.48
CA SER A 120 -21.68 -7.07 4.64
C SER A 120 -20.17 -6.94 4.81
N THR A 121 -19.40 -7.01 3.72
CA THR A 121 -17.95 -6.78 3.77
C THR A 121 -17.62 -5.37 4.25
N LEU A 122 -18.27 -4.35 3.68
CA LEU A 122 -18.13 -2.95 4.08
C LEU A 122 -18.41 -2.74 5.57
N LEU A 123 -19.46 -3.36 6.11
CA LEU A 123 -19.87 -3.17 7.51
C LEU A 123 -19.06 -4.02 8.50
N ASN A 124 -18.44 -5.12 8.05
CA ASN A 124 -17.75 -6.08 8.91
C ASN A 124 -16.26 -6.23 8.58
N TYR A 125 -15.65 -5.31 7.84
CA TYR A 125 -14.26 -5.38 7.37
C TYR A 125 -13.26 -5.68 8.51
N GLN A 126 -13.48 -5.12 9.70
CA GLN A 126 -12.63 -5.31 10.88
C GLN A 126 -12.54 -6.77 11.33
N SER A 127 -13.59 -7.57 11.09
CA SER A 127 -13.64 -8.98 11.47
C SER A 127 -12.68 -9.86 10.65
N ALA A 128 -12.16 -9.36 9.53
CA ALA A 128 -11.14 -10.04 8.75
C ALA A 128 -9.82 -10.17 9.51
N GLY A 129 -9.56 -9.32 10.51
CA GLY A 129 -8.39 -9.43 11.39
C GLY A 129 -7.05 -9.07 10.75
N GLY A 130 -7.07 -8.30 9.65
CA GLY A 130 -5.86 -7.84 8.97
C GLY A 130 -5.25 -6.56 9.55
N PHE A 131 -6.00 -5.78 10.33
CA PHE A 131 -5.55 -4.48 10.84
C PHE A 131 -4.29 -4.54 11.71
N GLU A 132 -4.26 -5.40 12.73
CA GLU A 132 -3.09 -5.52 13.62
C GLU A 132 -1.84 -6.01 12.86
N PRO A 133 -1.90 -7.07 12.02
CA PRO A 133 -0.80 -7.40 11.13
C PRO A 133 -0.38 -6.25 10.22
N ALA A 134 -1.32 -5.50 9.64
CA ALA A 134 -1.02 -4.38 8.74
C ALA A 134 -0.20 -3.27 9.45
N VAL A 135 -0.54 -2.94 10.70
CA VAL A 135 0.22 -1.95 11.51
C VAL A 135 1.63 -2.47 11.81
N MET A 136 1.76 -3.74 12.22
CA MET A 136 3.07 -4.34 12.50
C MET A 136 3.94 -4.44 11.24
N ASN A 137 3.35 -4.84 10.12
CA ASN A 137 4.04 -4.95 8.83
C ASN A 137 4.48 -3.60 8.28
N LEU A 138 3.73 -2.53 8.56
CA LEU A 138 4.12 -1.17 8.21
C LEU A 138 5.46 -0.81 8.86
N TYR A 139 5.59 -1.11 10.17
CA TYR A 139 6.84 -0.94 10.89
C TYR A 139 7.93 -1.88 10.36
N LEU A 140 7.65 -3.18 10.24
CA LEU A 140 8.66 -4.17 9.86
C LEU A 140 9.27 -3.87 8.48
N ALA A 141 8.45 -3.54 7.48
CA ALA A 141 8.94 -3.19 6.15
C ALA A 141 9.58 -1.79 6.13
N GLY A 142 8.90 -0.77 6.67
CA GLY A 142 9.35 0.62 6.60
C GLY A 142 10.60 0.90 7.42
N ASN A 143 10.76 0.25 8.58
CA ASN A 143 11.91 0.44 9.46
C ASN A 143 13.23 0.02 8.79
N THR A 144 13.23 -0.90 7.82
CA THR A 144 14.45 -1.27 7.09
C THR A 144 15.08 -0.07 6.39
N LEU A 145 14.29 0.74 5.69
CA LEU A 145 14.75 1.95 5.03
C LEU A 145 15.14 3.03 6.04
N VAL A 146 14.38 3.17 7.13
CA VAL A 146 14.68 4.15 8.19
C VAL A 146 16.03 3.85 8.83
N GLN A 147 16.28 2.59 9.23
CA GLN A 147 17.57 2.19 9.80
C GLN A 147 18.71 2.36 8.81
N GLU A 148 18.49 2.04 7.54
CA GLU A 148 19.50 2.20 6.50
C GLU A 148 19.89 3.68 6.32
N ILE A 149 18.92 4.60 6.27
CA ILE A 149 19.19 6.04 6.15
C ILE A 149 19.86 6.58 7.43
N ALA A 150 19.36 6.19 8.60
CA ALA A 150 19.86 6.68 9.88
C ALA A 150 21.28 6.19 10.16
N GLY A 151 21.56 4.90 9.89
CA GLY A 151 22.87 4.26 10.07
C GLY A 151 23.92 4.70 9.05
N HIS A 152 23.50 5.03 7.82
CA HIS A 152 24.41 5.37 6.72
C HIS A 152 24.25 6.82 6.22
N ARG A 153 23.97 7.76 7.13
CA ARG A 153 23.67 9.17 6.80
C ARG A 153 24.65 9.82 5.82
N SER A 154 25.95 9.50 5.91
CA SER A 154 26.97 10.04 5.01
C SER A 154 26.75 9.65 3.54
N ALA A 155 26.32 8.41 3.30
CA ALA A 155 25.98 7.90 1.97
C ALA A 155 24.66 8.50 1.47
N TRP A 156 23.66 8.61 2.34
CA TRP A 156 22.31 9.05 2.00
C TRP A 156 22.11 10.57 1.97
N ARG A 157 23.07 11.35 2.46
CA ARG A 157 22.96 12.82 2.55
C ARG A 157 22.66 13.49 1.21
N ARG A 158 23.15 12.92 0.11
CA ARG A 158 22.99 13.45 -1.25
C ARG A 158 21.88 12.77 -2.07
N GLY A 159 21.07 11.91 -1.46
CA GLY A 159 20.04 11.14 -2.14
C GLY A 159 20.24 9.63 -1.98
N VAL A 160 19.52 8.84 -2.78
CA VAL A 160 19.64 7.37 -2.77
C VAL A 160 21.03 6.96 -3.28
N PRO A 161 21.84 6.23 -2.49
CA PRO A 161 23.17 5.80 -2.93
C PRO A 161 23.10 4.89 -4.17
N PRO A 162 24.08 4.98 -5.10
CA PRO A 162 24.22 4.01 -6.17
C PRO A 162 24.55 2.62 -5.62
N ARG A 163 24.28 1.59 -6.43
CA ARG A 163 24.61 0.19 -6.11
C ARG A 163 26.10 -0.10 -6.16
#